data_AF-A0AAI9IZ74-F1
#
_entry.id   AF-A0AAI9IZ74-F1
#
_cell.length_a   1.000
_cell.length_b   1.000
_cell.length_c   1.000
_cell.angle_alpha   90.00
_cell.angle_beta   90.00
_cell.angle_gamma   90.00
#
_symmetry.space_group_name_H-M   'P 1'
#
loop_
_entity.id
_entity.type
_entity.pdbx_description
1 polymer ?
#
loop_
_entity_poly.entity_id
_entity_poly.type
_entity_poly.pdbx_seq_one_letter_code
_entity_poly.pdbx_strand_id
1 'polypeptide(L)'
;MPSPPNGRTPQPGERFICPGQADTLQDIADTHGESFYRGALAARIAAFARETGGALTEADLAAHQADWVDPIGAQYGELTLHEIGPSGQGIGALMELGMLDGLSGKLGQPDSTDFYHYQIEAMKLAFADINRYVADPASMREVSAEMLLDRAYLATRAGAIDPAEARYL
;
A
#
# COMPACT_ATOMS: atom_id res chain seq x y z
N MET A 1 -17.14 6.59 16.91
CA MET A 1 -16.00 6.05 17.69
C MET A 1 -16.55 5.37 18.94
N PRO A 2 -16.00 4.24 19.41
CA PRO A 2 -16.36 3.74 20.73
C PRO A 2 -16.05 4.82 21.76
N SER A 3 -17.03 5.16 22.60
CA SER A 3 -16.85 6.17 23.63
C SER A 3 -15.70 5.72 24.54
N PRO A 4 -14.71 6.59 24.82
CA PRO A 4 -13.64 6.25 25.73
C PRO A 4 -14.19 5.91 27.13
N PRO A 5 -13.54 5.02 27.91
CA PRO A 5 -13.92 4.79 29.29
C PRO A 5 -14.00 6.13 30.03
N ASN A 6 -15.13 6.36 30.71
CA ASN A 6 -15.40 7.59 31.47
C ASN A 6 -15.36 8.89 30.65
N GLY A 7 -15.54 8.83 29.32
CA GLY A 7 -15.60 10.01 28.46
C GLY A 7 -14.26 10.71 28.25
N ARG A 8 -13.14 10.06 28.57
CA ARG A 8 -11.78 10.58 28.35
C ARG A 8 -10.86 9.54 27.71
N THR A 9 -9.85 10.00 26.99
CA THR A 9 -8.80 9.12 26.48
C THR A 9 -8.21 8.25 27.60
N PRO A 10 -8.04 6.92 27.40
CA PRO A 10 -7.41 6.04 28.37
C PRO A 10 -5.97 6.47 28.69
N GLN A 11 -5.51 6.22 29.92
CA GLN A 11 -4.11 6.43 30.31
C GLN A 11 -3.25 5.20 30.04
N PRO A 12 -1.91 5.33 29.91
CA PRO A 12 -1.01 4.18 29.87
C PRO A 12 -1.25 3.24 31.06
N GLY A 13 -1.42 1.95 30.77
CA GLY A 13 -1.72 0.92 31.77
C GLY A 13 -3.19 0.79 32.17
N GLU A 14 -4.09 1.66 31.70
CA GLU A 14 -5.53 1.56 31.93
C GLU A 14 -6.15 0.46 31.06
N ARG A 15 -7.07 -0.33 31.64
CA ARG A 15 -7.81 -1.35 30.88
C ARG A 15 -8.87 -0.70 30.00
N PHE A 16 -8.75 -0.86 28.69
CA PHE A 16 -9.73 -0.44 27.70
C PHE A 16 -10.64 -1.60 27.30
N ILE A 17 -11.96 -1.37 27.28
CA ILE A 17 -12.97 -2.39 26.93
C ILE A 17 -13.93 -1.79 25.92
N CYS A 18 -14.20 -2.51 24.83
CA CYS A 18 -15.15 -2.12 23.78
C CYS A 18 -16.24 -3.18 23.60
N PRO A 19 -17.31 -3.18 24.42
CA PRO A 19 -18.36 -4.19 24.34
C PRO A 19 -19.01 -4.27 22.95
N GLY A 20 -19.32 -3.12 22.33
CA GLY A 20 -19.91 -3.11 20.99
C GLY A 20 -18.99 -3.66 19.90
N GLN A 21 -17.67 -3.58 20.07
CA GLN A 21 -16.72 -4.25 19.15
C GLN A 21 -16.68 -5.76 19.43
N ALA A 22 -16.75 -6.18 20.69
CA ALA A 22 -16.84 -7.59 21.05
C ALA A 22 -18.10 -8.24 20.45
N ASP A 23 -19.26 -7.57 20.56
CA ASP A 23 -20.52 -8.03 19.95
C ASP A 23 -20.40 -8.14 18.42
N THR A 24 -19.74 -7.17 17.79
CA THR A 24 -19.49 -7.17 16.33
C THR A 24 -18.59 -8.34 15.92
N LEU A 25 -17.51 -8.60 16.66
CA LEU A 25 -16.61 -9.71 16.38
C LEU A 25 -17.29 -11.07 16.60
N GLN A 26 -18.15 -11.18 17.61
CA GLN A 26 -18.96 -12.38 17.85
C GLN A 26 -19.91 -12.64 16.68
N ASP A 27 -20.64 -11.63 16.20
CA ASP A 27 -21.54 -11.76 15.04
C ASP A 27 -20.79 -12.13 13.75
N ILE A 28 -19.59 -11.55 13.52
CA ILE A 28 -18.72 -11.95 12.40
C ILE A 28 -18.33 -13.43 12.53
N ALA A 29 -17.97 -13.89 13.72
CA ALA A 29 -17.59 -15.29 13.94
C ALA A 29 -18.77 -16.24 13.72
N ASP A 30 -19.93 -15.93 14.29
CA ASP A 30 -21.15 -16.74 14.21
C ASP A 30 -21.71 -16.83 12.78
N THR A 31 -21.52 -15.76 11.99
CA THR A 31 -21.99 -15.70 10.59
C THR A 31 -20.91 -15.99 9.57
N HIS A 32 -19.70 -16.33 10.00
CA HIS A 32 -18.53 -16.50 9.13
C HIS A 32 -18.30 -15.30 8.18
N GLY A 33 -18.58 -14.08 8.67
CA GLY A 33 -18.42 -12.83 7.94
C GLY A 33 -19.63 -12.37 7.12
N GLU A 34 -20.65 -13.20 6.90
CA GLU A 34 -21.82 -12.81 6.08
C GLU A 34 -22.56 -11.59 6.66
N SER A 35 -22.65 -11.45 7.99
CA SER A 35 -23.32 -10.29 8.58
C SER A 35 -22.69 -8.96 8.17
N PHE A 36 -21.36 -8.94 8.01
CA PHE A 36 -20.58 -7.75 7.66
C PHE A 36 -20.91 -7.22 6.27
N TYR A 37 -21.17 -8.12 5.31
CA TYR A 37 -21.41 -7.75 3.91
C TYR A 37 -22.88 -7.80 3.50
N ARG A 38 -23.69 -8.68 4.11
CA ARG A 38 -25.09 -8.97 3.68
C ARG A 38 -26.09 -9.12 4.81
N GLY A 39 -25.73 -8.81 6.06
CA GLY A 39 -26.61 -8.97 7.22
C GLY A 39 -26.75 -7.73 8.09
N ALA A 40 -26.89 -7.96 9.40
CA ALA A 40 -27.23 -6.92 10.36
C ALA A 40 -26.13 -5.85 10.47
N LEU A 41 -24.85 -6.24 10.40
CA LEU A 41 -23.74 -5.28 10.41
C LEU A 41 -23.72 -4.44 9.12
N ALA A 42 -23.95 -5.03 7.95
CA ALA A 42 -24.02 -4.30 6.69
C ALA A 42 -25.11 -3.20 6.72
N ALA A 43 -26.31 -3.54 7.20
CA ALA A 43 -27.41 -2.59 7.37
C ALA A 43 -27.06 -1.45 8.34
N ARG A 44 -26.36 -1.76 9.45
CA ARG A 44 -25.91 -0.74 10.41
C ARG A 44 -24.87 0.20 9.82
N ILE A 45 -23.92 -0.33 9.04
CA ILE A 45 -22.89 0.48 8.35
C ILE A 45 -23.54 1.44 7.35
N ALA A 46 -24.42 0.93 6.48
CA ALA A 46 -25.10 1.74 5.46
C ALA A 46 -26.06 2.77 6.07
N ALA A 47 -26.78 2.40 7.14
CA ALA A 47 -27.62 3.35 7.87
C ALA A 47 -26.79 4.50 8.45
N PHE A 48 -25.66 4.20 9.10
CA PHE A 48 -24.78 5.23 9.65
C PHE A 48 -24.16 6.12 8.55
N ALA A 49 -23.76 5.52 7.42
CA ALA A 49 -23.28 6.28 6.27
C ALA A 49 -24.35 7.27 5.79
N ARG A 50 -25.59 6.81 5.56
CA ARG A 50 -26.71 7.66 5.15
C ARG A 50 -27.02 8.77 6.16
N GLU A 51 -27.03 8.46 7.45
CA GLU A 51 -27.27 9.43 8.54
C GLU A 51 -26.20 10.53 8.60
N THR A 52 -24.98 10.23 8.15
CA THR A 52 -23.83 11.14 8.19
C THR A 52 -23.45 11.73 6.84
N GLY A 53 -24.25 11.48 5.79
CA GLY A 53 -24.03 12.02 4.45
C GLY A 53 -23.01 11.24 3.59
N GLY A 54 -22.65 10.03 4.00
CA GLY A 54 -21.85 9.08 3.22
C GLY A 54 -22.66 8.39 2.10
N ALA A 55 -21.96 7.90 1.08
CA ALA A 55 -22.56 7.28 -0.11
C ALA A 55 -22.63 5.73 -0.06
N LEU A 56 -21.99 5.09 0.93
CA LEU A 56 -21.91 3.64 1.04
C LEU A 56 -23.28 3.02 1.34
N THR A 57 -23.69 2.05 0.53
CA THR A 57 -24.97 1.34 0.65
C THR A 57 -24.79 -0.13 1.04
N GLU A 58 -25.88 -0.78 1.45
CA GLU A 58 -25.92 -2.24 1.64
C GLU A 58 -25.59 -2.98 0.34
N ALA A 59 -25.97 -2.43 -0.83
CA ALA A 59 -25.69 -3.04 -2.13
C ALA A 59 -24.19 -3.02 -2.46
N ASP A 60 -23.48 -1.94 -2.10
CA ASP A 60 -22.03 -1.84 -2.28
C ASP A 60 -21.30 -2.88 -1.43
N LEU A 61 -21.72 -3.04 -0.16
CA LEU A 61 -21.17 -4.05 0.74
C LEU A 61 -21.46 -5.47 0.23
N ALA A 62 -22.67 -5.73 -0.26
CA ALA A 62 -23.04 -7.05 -0.78
C ALA A 62 -22.31 -7.41 -2.08
N ALA A 63 -21.98 -6.41 -2.91
CA ALA A 63 -21.25 -6.55 -4.16
C ALA A 63 -19.72 -6.64 -3.97
N HIS A 64 -19.20 -6.25 -2.80
CA HIS A 64 -17.77 -6.33 -2.51
C HIS A 64 -17.26 -7.78 -2.59
N GLN A 65 -16.09 -7.93 -3.21
CA GLN A 65 -15.31 -9.16 -3.24
C GLN A 65 -13.85 -8.82 -3.00
N ALA A 66 -13.14 -9.68 -2.29
CA ALA A 66 -11.70 -9.59 -2.17
C ALA A 66 -11.05 -10.25 -3.39
N ASP A 67 -10.09 -9.56 -3.99
CA ASP A 67 -9.32 -10.11 -5.10
C ASP A 67 -8.19 -11.00 -4.58
N TRP A 68 -8.06 -12.19 -5.15
CA TRP A 68 -6.86 -13.00 -5.02
C TRP A 68 -5.91 -12.63 -6.14
N VAL A 69 -4.74 -12.09 -5.79
CA VAL A 69 -3.75 -11.59 -6.75
C VAL A 69 -2.42 -12.33 -6.63
N ASP A 70 -1.73 -12.49 -7.76
CA ASP A 70 -0.35 -12.96 -7.77
C ASP A 70 0.59 -11.79 -7.40
N PRO A 71 1.57 -12.02 -6.51
CA PRO A 71 2.54 -10.98 -6.17
C PRO A 71 3.44 -10.68 -7.37
N ILE A 72 3.83 -9.42 -7.51
CA ILE A 72 4.87 -8.99 -8.44
C ILE A 72 6.23 -9.07 -7.73
N GLY A 73 7.32 -9.06 -8.49
CA GLY A 73 8.64 -9.12 -7.89
C GLY A 73 9.76 -8.56 -8.75
N ALA A 74 10.86 -8.23 -8.08
CA ALA A 74 12.09 -7.75 -8.69
C ALA A 74 13.30 -8.46 -8.05
N GLN A 75 14.33 -8.70 -8.86
CA GLN A 75 15.58 -9.28 -8.38
C GLN A 75 16.51 -8.19 -7.86
N TYR A 76 17.24 -8.50 -6.79
CA TYR A 76 18.30 -7.68 -6.24
C TYR A 76 19.42 -8.58 -5.74
N GLY A 77 20.56 -8.58 -6.45
CA GLY A 77 21.60 -9.58 -6.25
C GLY A 77 21.06 -11.00 -6.43
N GLU A 78 21.19 -11.83 -5.40
CA GLU A 78 20.73 -13.23 -5.40
C GLU A 78 19.31 -13.41 -4.85
N LEU A 79 18.66 -12.33 -4.40
CA LEU A 79 17.33 -12.36 -3.79
C LEU A 79 16.26 -11.87 -4.77
N THR A 80 15.03 -12.33 -4.56
CA THR A 80 13.83 -11.77 -5.19
C THR A 80 12.94 -11.16 -4.11
N LEU A 81 12.67 -9.86 -4.21
CA LEU A 81 11.66 -9.21 -3.37
C LEU A 81 10.29 -9.37 -4.05
N HIS A 82 9.28 -9.72 -3.27
CA HIS A 82 7.90 -9.82 -3.70
C HIS A 82 7.04 -8.78 -3.00
N GLU A 83 6.16 -8.14 -3.76
CA GLU A 83 5.21 -7.14 -3.27
C GLU A 83 3.82 -7.42 -3.84
N ILE A 84 2.80 -6.98 -3.12
CA ILE A 84 1.45 -6.90 -3.68
C ILE A 84 1.47 -5.84 -4.78
N GLY A 85 0.99 -6.21 -5.98
CA GLY A 85 0.95 -5.30 -7.13
C GLY A 85 -0.03 -4.13 -6.96
N PRO A 86 -0.18 -3.30 -8.01
CA PRO A 86 -1.20 -2.26 -8.01
C PRO A 86 -2.59 -2.84 -7.66
N SER A 87 -3.44 -2.12 -6.94
CA SER A 87 -3.35 -0.68 -6.59
C SER A 87 -2.42 -0.33 -5.42
N GLY A 88 -1.73 -1.31 -4.83
CA GLY A 88 -0.68 -1.06 -3.83
C GLY A 88 0.50 -0.27 -4.41
N GLN A 89 1.15 0.54 -3.56
CA GLN A 89 2.33 1.32 -3.94
C GLN A 89 3.66 0.58 -3.65
N GLY A 90 3.61 -0.68 -3.23
CA GLY A 90 4.80 -1.51 -2.95
C GLY A 90 5.72 -1.69 -4.17
N ILE A 91 5.18 -1.55 -5.39
CA ILE A 91 5.96 -1.53 -6.63
C ILE A 91 7.09 -0.49 -6.62
N GLY A 92 6.98 0.58 -5.84
CA GLY A 92 8.05 1.57 -5.68
C GLY A 92 9.35 0.98 -5.14
N ALA A 93 9.25 0.09 -4.13
CA ALA A 93 10.41 -0.60 -3.57
C ALA A 93 11.05 -1.54 -4.61
N LEU A 94 10.24 -2.22 -5.42
CA LEU A 94 10.73 -3.07 -6.49
C LEU A 94 11.46 -2.27 -7.58
N MET A 95 10.93 -1.10 -7.95
CA MET A 95 11.56 -0.20 -8.90
C MET A 95 12.89 0.36 -8.35
N GLU A 96 12.91 0.81 -7.10
CA GLU A 96 14.13 1.28 -6.43
C GLU A 96 15.20 0.20 -6.45
N LEU A 97 14.91 -1.01 -5.96
CA LEU A 97 15.87 -2.09 -5.92
C LEU A 97 16.36 -2.47 -7.32
N GLY A 98 15.47 -2.52 -8.31
CA GLY A 98 15.89 -2.81 -9.68
C GLY A 98 16.78 -1.71 -10.29
N MET A 99 16.60 -0.44 -9.92
CA MET A 99 17.53 0.64 -10.27
C MET A 99 18.89 0.47 -9.55
N LEU A 100 18.86 0.18 -8.25
CA LEU A 100 20.06 0.04 -7.42
C LEU A 100 20.88 -1.21 -7.77
N ASP A 101 20.25 -2.30 -8.23
CA ASP A 101 20.95 -3.51 -8.70
C ASP A 101 21.93 -3.17 -9.83
N GLY A 102 21.47 -2.37 -10.80
CA GLY A 102 22.29 -1.84 -11.90
C GLY A 102 23.35 -0.82 -11.47
N LEU A 103 23.23 -0.28 -10.26
CA LEU A 103 24.17 0.69 -9.66
C LEU A 103 25.01 0.10 -8.52
N SER A 104 24.90 -1.21 -8.26
CA SER A 104 25.51 -1.87 -7.10
C SER A 104 27.00 -1.57 -6.91
N GLY A 105 27.76 -1.49 -8.00
CA GLY A 105 29.19 -1.12 -7.98
C GLY A 105 29.50 0.35 -7.63
N LYS A 106 28.47 1.20 -7.47
CA LYS A 106 28.58 2.65 -7.21
C LYS A 106 28.03 3.08 -5.86
N LEU A 107 27.37 2.18 -5.11
CA LEU A 107 26.64 2.53 -3.88
C LEU A 107 27.56 2.93 -2.70
N GLY A 108 28.88 2.76 -2.82
CA GLY A 108 29.80 3.05 -1.73
C GLY A 108 29.67 2.06 -0.57
N GLN A 109 30.15 2.45 0.61
CA GLN A 109 30.00 1.66 1.84
C GLN A 109 28.62 1.92 2.47
N PRO A 110 28.04 0.95 3.19
CA PRO A 110 26.85 1.19 4.01
C PRO A 110 27.02 2.44 4.88
N ASP A 111 25.95 3.22 5.01
CA ASP A 111 25.90 4.49 5.74
C ASP A 111 26.80 5.63 5.23
N SER A 112 27.42 5.47 4.06
CA SER A 112 28.11 6.57 3.38
C SER A 112 27.13 7.55 2.72
N THR A 113 27.62 8.74 2.39
CA THR A 113 26.82 9.73 1.65
C THR A 113 26.36 9.18 0.30
N ASP A 114 27.23 8.49 -0.44
CA ASP A 114 26.88 7.88 -1.73
C ASP A 114 25.78 6.83 -1.57
N PHE A 115 25.87 6.01 -0.52
CA PHE A 115 24.88 4.98 -0.23
C PHE A 115 23.49 5.57 -0.03
N TYR A 116 23.36 6.61 0.80
CA TYR A 116 22.08 7.29 0.99
C TYR A 116 21.63 8.07 -0.24
N HIS A 117 22.56 8.74 -0.94
CA HIS A 117 22.26 9.53 -2.13
C HIS A 117 21.58 8.68 -3.21
N TYR A 118 22.16 7.53 -3.56
CA TYR A 118 21.58 6.66 -4.59
C TYR A 118 20.21 6.10 -4.19
N GLN A 119 20.03 5.68 -2.92
CA GLN A 119 18.73 5.21 -2.43
C GLN A 119 17.67 6.32 -2.51
N ILE A 120 17.99 7.51 -2.00
CA ILE A 120 17.06 8.66 -1.99
C ILE A 120 16.67 9.04 -3.43
N GLU A 121 17.63 9.17 -4.34
CA GLU A 121 17.33 9.57 -5.72
C GLU A 121 16.58 8.48 -6.49
N ALA A 122 16.92 7.20 -6.29
CA ALA A 122 16.19 6.09 -6.89
C ALA A 122 14.74 6.03 -6.38
N MET A 123 14.51 6.17 -5.08
CA MET A 123 13.18 6.19 -4.50
C MET A 123 12.36 7.38 -4.99
N LYS A 124 12.96 8.57 -5.13
CA LYS A 124 12.29 9.74 -5.72
C LYS A 124 11.81 9.46 -7.15
N LEU A 125 12.65 8.85 -7.98
CA LEU A 125 12.28 8.45 -9.35
C LEU A 125 11.17 7.41 -9.37
N ALA A 126 11.19 6.44 -8.44
CA ALA A 126 10.12 5.46 -8.29
C ALA A 126 8.79 6.14 -7.88
N PHE A 127 8.82 7.06 -6.91
CA PHE A 127 7.63 7.83 -6.51
C PHE A 127 7.08 8.71 -7.63
N ALA A 128 7.93 9.32 -8.45
CA ALA A 128 7.48 10.07 -9.61
C ALA A 128 6.67 9.19 -10.58
N ASP A 129 7.12 7.95 -10.80
CA ASP A 129 6.41 7.00 -11.66
C ASP A 129 5.16 6.43 -10.99
N ILE A 130 5.20 6.17 -9.68
CA ILE A 130 4.02 5.77 -8.89
C ILE A 130 2.92 6.83 -9.02
N ASN A 131 3.25 8.09 -8.75
CA ASN A 131 2.30 9.20 -8.79
C ASN A 131 1.73 9.42 -10.20
N ARG A 132 2.49 9.06 -11.24
CA ARG A 132 2.08 9.25 -12.62
C ARG A 132 1.26 8.08 -13.17
N TYR A 133 1.62 6.84 -12.83
CA TYR A 133 1.14 5.65 -13.54
C TYR A 133 0.42 4.63 -12.66
N VAL A 134 0.74 4.54 -11.36
CA VAL A 134 0.21 3.47 -10.50
C VAL A 134 -1.19 3.83 -10.02
N ALA A 135 -2.14 2.93 -10.30
CA ALA A 135 -3.55 3.06 -9.94
C ALA A 135 -4.18 1.67 -9.79
N ASP A 136 -5.52 1.59 -9.76
CA ASP A 136 -6.23 0.34 -10.00
C ASP A 136 -5.75 -0.29 -11.33
N PRO A 137 -5.32 -1.57 -11.36
CA PRO A 137 -4.88 -2.26 -12.57
C PRO A 137 -5.86 -2.12 -13.74
N ALA A 138 -7.17 -2.16 -13.49
CA ALA A 138 -8.19 -2.00 -14.53
C ALA A 138 -8.20 -0.59 -15.15
N SER A 139 -7.58 0.38 -14.48
CA SER A 139 -7.43 1.77 -14.94
C SER A 139 -6.05 2.09 -15.51
N MET A 140 -5.07 1.20 -15.36
CA MET A 140 -3.71 1.36 -15.89
C MET A 140 -3.64 0.96 -17.38
N ARG A 141 -3.98 1.89 -18.28
CA ARG A 141 -4.11 1.60 -19.72
C ARG A 141 -2.85 1.81 -20.56
N GLU A 142 -1.97 2.72 -20.14
CA GLU A 142 -0.80 3.12 -20.92
C GLU A 142 0.48 2.38 -20.50
N VAL A 143 0.59 2.08 -19.20
CA VAL A 143 1.79 1.50 -18.59
C VAL A 143 1.33 0.40 -17.63
N SER A 144 1.87 -0.80 -17.79
CA SER A 144 1.62 -1.91 -16.88
C SER A 144 2.69 -1.98 -15.77
N ALA A 145 2.41 -2.76 -14.72
CA ALA A 145 3.39 -3.01 -13.66
C ALA A 145 4.67 -3.66 -14.20
N GLU A 146 4.54 -4.59 -15.14
CA GLU A 146 5.66 -5.27 -15.78
C GLU A 146 6.54 -4.30 -16.57
N MET A 147 5.95 -3.30 -17.22
CA MET A 147 6.71 -2.26 -17.93
C MET A 147 7.51 -1.37 -16.97
N LEU A 148 6.95 -1.05 -15.80
CA LEU A 148 7.66 -0.29 -14.76
C LEU A 148 8.80 -1.09 -14.12
N LEU A 149 8.70 -2.42 -14.13
CA LEU A 149 9.71 -3.34 -13.61
C LEU A 149 10.65 -3.90 -14.68
N ASP A 150 10.50 -3.47 -15.94
CA ASP A 150 11.38 -3.89 -17.01
C ASP A 150 12.82 -3.42 -16.75
N ARG A 151 13.79 -4.33 -16.94
CA ARG A 151 15.20 -4.04 -16.62
C ARG A 151 15.76 -2.88 -17.45
N ALA A 152 15.37 -2.74 -18.72
CA ALA A 152 15.85 -1.66 -19.57
C ALA A 152 15.22 -0.32 -19.17
N TYR A 153 13.94 -0.32 -18.79
CA TYR A 153 13.30 0.86 -18.22
C TYR A 153 13.99 1.31 -16.93
N LEU A 154 14.19 0.39 -15.98
CA LEU A 154 14.86 0.68 -14.71
C LEU A 154 16.31 1.14 -14.91
N ALA A 155 17.06 0.56 -15.85
CA ALA A 155 18.39 1.05 -16.21
C ALA A 155 18.36 2.50 -16.76
N THR A 156 17.34 2.84 -17.54
CA THR A 156 17.15 4.21 -18.04
C THR A 156 16.87 5.18 -16.90
N ARG A 157 16.02 4.79 -15.94
CA ARG A 157 15.72 5.59 -14.75
C ARG A 157 16.95 5.75 -13.85
N ALA A 158 17.68 4.67 -13.57
CA ALA A 158 18.93 4.70 -12.82
C ALA A 158 19.97 5.64 -13.46
N GLY A 159 20.02 5.71 -14.80
CA GLY A 159 20.89 6.64 -15.53
C GLY A 159 20.54 8.12 -15.36
N ALA A 160 19.34 8.45 -14.84
CA ALA A 160 18.95 9.82 -14.55
C ALA A 160 19.45 10.32 -13.18
N ILE A 161 20.01 9.43 -12.34
CA ILE A 161 20.60 9.79 -11.05
C ILE A 161 21.97 10.42 -11.29
N ASP A 162 22.10 11.69 -10.90
CA ASP A 162 23.37 12.39 -10.89
C ASP A 162 24.12 12.05 -9.59
N PRO A 163 25.36 11.51 -9.63
CA PRO A 163 26.09 11.12 -8.43
C PRO A 163 26.51 12.29 -7.53
N ALA A 164 26.53 13.53 -8.05
CA ALA A 164 27.03 14.70 -7.33
C ALA A 164 25.92 15.68 -6.91
N GLU A 165 24.71 15.54 -7.46
CA GLU A 165 23.64 16.50 -7.26
C GLU A 165 22.26 15.83 -7.11
N ALA A 166 21.50 16.22 -6.08
CA ALA A 166 20.13 15.77 -5.91
C ALA A 166 19.18 16.59 -6.80
N ARG A 167 18.26 15.92 -7.50
CA ARG A 167 17.32 16.59 -8.42
C ARG A 167 15.93 16.73 -7.83
N TYR A 168 15.30 17.89 -7.94
CA TYR A 168 13.88 18.03 -7.62
C TYR A 168 13.04 17.48 -8.80
N LEU A 169 12.13 16.56 -8.49
CA LEU A 169 11.19 15.94 -9.43
C LEU A 169 9.81 16.60 -9.32
#